data_AF-A0A7X5IGB6-F1
#
_entry.id   AF-A0A7X5IGB6-F1
#
_cell.length_a   1.000
_cell.length_b   1.000
_cell.length_c   1.000
_cell.angle_alpha   90.00
_cell.angle_beta   90.00
_cell.angle_gamma   90.00
#
_symmetry.space_group_name_H-M   'P 1'
#
loop_
_entity.id
_entity.type
_entity.pdbx_description
1 polymer ?
#
loop_
_entity_poly.entity_id
_entity_poly.type
_entity_poly.pdbx_seq_one_letter_code
_entity_poly.pdbx_strand_id
1 'polypeptide(L)'
;EEVARYDKYWLDVAEKTSNEALEKHIAYIKNGGIKKPTGGKYNPAKVSATVDLNTGDIYFGYNGVNKFNPSKTEIVPELQQRIKRTKNLAANAIDNKYAANMSFEKWSVDNCAEIYSSNNALRNGASLDNIFINTKFFKTVEYAEPCKNCQVTFEKCFFAEK
;
A
#
# COMPACT_ATOMS: atom_id res chain seq x y z
N GLU A 1 -1.14 -18.86 -23.76
CA GLU A 1 -0.79 -17.64 -24.51
C GLU A 1 -1.88 -16.57 -24.44
N GLU A 2 -3.15 -16.94 -24.63
CA GLU A 2 -4.30 -16.01 -24.52
C GLU A 2 -4.58 -15.57 -23.08
N VAL A 3 -4.58 -16.48 -22.10
CA VAL A 3 -4.75 -16.16 -20.66
C VAL A 3 -3.68 -15.18 -20.17
N ALA A 4 -2.40 -15.42 -20.48
CA ALA A 4 -1.31 -14.52 -20.11
C ALA A 4 -1.45 -13.12 -20.73
N ARG A 5 -2.01 -13.02 -21.94
CA ARG A 5 -2.28 -11.73 -22.60
C ARG A 5 -3.46 -11.01 -21.95
N TYR A 6 -4.50 -11.76 -21.58
CA TYR A 6 -5.66 -11.26 -20.85
C TYR A 6 -5.26 -10.73 -19.47
N ASP A 7 -4.47 -11.51 -18.71
CA ASP A 7 -3.96 -11.09 -17.40
C ASP A 7 -3.12 -9.82 -17.52
N LYS A 8 -2.22 -9.77 -18.50
CA LYS A 8 -1.42 -8.56 -18.77
C LYS A 8 -2.30 -7.34 -19.07
N TYR A 9 -3.33 -7.48 -19.90
CA TYR A 9 -4.24 -6.38 -20.21
C TYR A 9 -4.90 -5.80 -18.95
N TRP A 10 -5.37 -6.65 -18.03
CA TRP A 10 -5.99 -6.18 -16.79
C TRP A 10 -5.01 -5.53 -15.82
N LEU A 11 -3.76 -5.99 -15.80
CA LEU A 11 -2.69 -5.33 -15.04
C LEU A 11 -2.38 -3.94 -15.61
N ASP A 12 -2.28 -3.80 -16.93
CA ASP A 12 -2.08 -2.49 -17.58
C ASP A 12 -3.25 -1.53 -17.28
N VAL A 13 -4.49 -2.05 -17.29
CA VAL A 13 -5.70 -1.29 -16.92
C VAL A 13 -5.67 -0.88 -15.44
N ALA A 14 -5.30 -1.78 -14.53
CA ALA A 14 -5.20 -1.50 -13.10
C ALA A 14 -4.11 -0.45 -12.81
N GLU A 15 -2.97 -0.53 -13.50
CA GLU A 15 -1.89 0.44 -13.40
C GLU A 15 -2.33 1.84 -13.83
N LYS A 16 -2.92 1.95 -15.03
CA LYS A 16 -3.40 3.23 -15.56
C LYS A 16 -4.46 3.83 -14.63
N THR A 17 -5.46 3.04 -14.26
CA THR A 17 -6.58 3.48 -13.43
C THR A 17 -6.11 3.91 -12.03
N SER A 18 -5.23 3.14 -11.40
CA SER A 18 -4.68 3.48 -10.09
C SER A 18 -3.78 4.72 -10.14
N ASN A 19 -3.02 4.93 -11.22
CA ASN A 19 -2.21 6.14 -11.43
C ASN A 19 -3.07 7.40 -11.49
N GLU A 20 -4.12 7.39 -12.33
CA GLU A 20 -5.06 8.52 -12.43
C GLU A 20 -5.78 8.79 -11.09
N ALA A 21 -6.18 7.72 -10.40
CA ALA A 21 -6.87 7.83 -9.11
C ALA A 21 -5.95 8.42 -8.03
N LEU A 22 -4.68 7.98 -7.96
CA LEU A 22 -3.69 8.51 -7.03
C LEU A 22 -3.42 9.99 -7.28
N GLU A 23 -3.31 10.43 -8.52
CA GLU A 23 -3.06 11.84 -8.85
C GLU A 23 -4.21 12.75 -8.41
N LYS A 24 -5.45 12.34 -8.75
CA LYS A 24 -6.67 13.05 -8.32
C LYS A 24 -6.77 13.09 -6.79
N HIS A 25 -6.51 11.97 -6.13
CA HIS A 25 -6.61 11.87 -4.68
C HIS A 25 -5.51 12.65 -3.94
N ILE A 26 -4.28 12.65 -4.45
CA ILE A 26 -3.19 13.48 -3.92
C ILE A 26 -3.53 14.96 -4.07
N ALA A 27 -4.09 15.39 -5.20
CA ALA A 27 -4.55 16.77 -5.39
C ALA A 27 -5.66 17.15 -4.39
N TYR A 28 -6.64 16.26 -4.18
CA TYR A 28 -7.69 16.43 -3.16
C TYR A 28 -7.10 16.65 -1.75
N ILE A 29 -6.14 15.83 -1.34
CA ILE A 29 -5.48 15.97 -0.04
C ILE A 29 -4.69 17.29 0.05
N LYS A 30 -3.92 17.65 -1.00
CA LYS A 30 -3.17 18.93 -1.07
C LYS A 30 -4.10 20.16 -0.95
N ASN A 31 -5.32 20.05 -1.45
CA ASN A 31 -6.34 21.08 -1.34
C ASN A 31 -7.08 21.10 0.00
N GLY A 32 -6.72 20.22 0.94
CA GLY A 32 -7.29 20.18 2.29
C GLY A 32 -8.54 19.31 2.42
N GLY A 33 -8.78 18.42 1.45
CA GLY A 33 -9.86 17.44 1.51
C GLY A 33 -9.76 16.46 2.68
N ILE A 34 -8.57 16.31 3.25
CA ILE A 34 -8.38 15.62 4.53
C ILE A 34 -7.71 16.59 5.51
N LYS A 35 -8.33 16.73 6.69
CA LYS A 35 -7.81 17.55 7.79
C LYS A 35 -7.34 16.65 8.93
N LYS A 36 -6.32 17.10 9.65
CA LYS A 36 -5.90 16.45 10.89
C LYS A 36 -6.91 16.80 12.00
N PRO A 37 -7.05 15.95 13.04
CA PRO A 37 -7.89 16.25 14.20
C PRO A 37 -7.50 17.56 14.90
N THR A 38 -6.20 17.89 14.91
CA THR A 38 -5.65 19.12 15.48
C THR A 38 -5.80 20.35 14.57
N GLY A 39 -6.50 20.22 13.44
CA GLY A 39 -6.55 21.24 12.40
C GLY A 39 -5.38 21.19 11.43
N GLY A 40 -5.53 21.92 10.32
CA GLY A 40 -4.58 21.95 9.21
C GLY A 40 -4.69 20.76 8.24
N LYS A 41 -4.02 20.89 7.10
CA LYS A 41 -4.04 19.90 6.02
C LYS A 41 -3.29 18.62 6.42
N TYR A 42 -3.84 17.48 6.04
CA TYR A 42 -3.15 16.19 6.14
C TYR A 42 -2.04 16.10 5.09
N ASN A 43 -0.85 15.65 5.49
CA ASN A 43 0.33 15.55 4.63
C ASN A 43 1.04 14.22 4.92
N PRO A 44 0.64 13.11 4.27
CA PRO A 44 1.37 11.85 4.34
C PRO A 44 2.70 11.93 3.60
N ALA A 45 3.58 10.94 3.75
CA ALA A 45 4.79 10.83 2.93
C ALA A 45 4.49 10.12 1.60
N LYS A 46 3.67 9.06 1.66
CA LYS A 46 3.23 8.25 0.53
C LYS A 46 1.72 8.06 0.57
N VAL A 47 1.11 7.94 -0.60
CA VAL A 47 -0.29 7.53 -0.79
C VAL A 47 -0.28 6.27 -1.65
N SER A 48 -0.95 5.23 -1.18
CA SER A 48 -1.09 3.96 -1.89
C SER A 48 -2.54 3.80 -2.35
N ALA A 49 -2.72 3.16 -3.50
CA ALA A 49 -3.98 2.70 -4.05
C ALA A 49 -3.87 1.19 -4.27
N THR A 50 -4.84 0.44 -3.74
CA THR A 50 -5.01 -0.98 -4.04
C THR A 50 -6.25 -1.13 -4.91
N VAL A 51 -6.09 -1.78 -6.06
CA VAL A 51 -7.18 -2.15 -6.98
C VAL A 51 -7.56 -3.60 -6.72
N ASP A 52 -8.83 -3.87 -6.48
CA ASP A 52 -9.37 -5.24 -6.57
C ASP A 52 -9.49 -5.60 -8.05
N LEU A 53 -8.72 -6.59 -8.50
CA LEU A 53 -8.69 -6.99 -9.91
C LEU A 53 -9.98 -7.68 -10.37
N ASN A 54 -10.85 -8.11 -9.46
CA ASN A 54 -12.13 -8.72 -9.81
C ASN A 54 -13.21 -7.67 -10.10
N THR A 55 -13.16 -6.51 -9.45
CA THR A 55 -14.22 -5.48 -9.53
C THR A 55 -13.74 -4.16 -10.13
N GLY A 56 -12.44 -3.89 -10.09
CA GLY A 56 -11.86 -2.60 -10.45
C GLY A 56 -11.95 -1.55 -9.34
N ASP A 57 -12.48 -1.89 -8.16
CA ASP A 57 -12.61 -0.96 -7.05
C ASP A 57 -11.24 -0.54 -6.50
N ILE A 58 -11.12 0.72 -6.08
CA ILE A 58 -9.86 1.33 -5.63
C ILE A 58 -9.96 1.75 -4.17
N TYR A 59 -8.99 1.32 -3.38
CA TYR A 59 -8.91 1.59 -1.95
C TYR A 59 -7.62 2.32 -1.62
N PHE A 60 -7.74 3.46 -0.91
CA PHE A 60 -6.58 4.27 -0.55
C PHE A 60 -6.02 3.96 0.83
N GLY A 61 -4.70 4.11 0.95
CA GLY A 61 -3.94 3.93 2.17
C GLY A 61 -2.85 4.99 2.32
N TYR A 62 -2.49 5.29 3.57
CA TYR A 62 -1.48 6.28 3.91
C TYR A 62 -0.51 5.75 4.95
N ASN A 63 0.70 6.30 4.98
CA ASN A 63 1.71 5.97 5.98
C ASN A 63 1.59 6.87 7.24
N GLY A 64 2.12 6.39 8.38
CA GLY A 64 2.27 7.20 9.60
C GLY A 64 1.47 6.74 10.81
N VAL A 65 1.67 5.50 11.28
CA VAL A 65 0.99 4.87 12.43
C VAL A 65 1.15 5.61 13.74
N ASN A 66 2.29 6.29 13.95
CA ASN A 66 2.57 7.10 15.14
C ASN A 66 2.07 8.56 15.02
N LYS A 67 1.33 8.85 13.95
CA LYS A 67 0.67 10.14 13.69
C LYS A 67 -0.78 9.85 13.29
N PHE A 68 -1.54 10.90 13.00
CA PHE A 68 -2.85 10.75 12.37
C PHE A 68 -2.71 10.02 11.02
N ASN A 69 -3.39 8.87 10.89
CA ASN A 69 -3.56 8.13 9.65
C ASN A 69 -5.06 7.83 9.47
N PRO A 70 -5.74 8.51 8.54
CA PRO A 70 -7.19 8.35 8.35
C PRO A 70 -7.59 7.04 7.68
N SER A 71 -6.64 6.30 7.09
CA SER A 71 -6.89 4.97 6.53
C SER A 71 -6.69 3.84 7.53
N LYS A 72 -6.23 4.15 8.75
CA LYS A 72 -5.92 3.14 9.76
C LYS A 72 -7.21 2.51 10.29
N THR A 73 -7.36 1.23 10.01
CA THR A 73 -8.44 0.37 10.49
C THR A 73 -7.82 -0.88 11.11
N GLU A 74 -8.64 -1.69 11.80
CA GLU A 74 -8.20 -3.01 12.26
C GLU A 74 -7.78 -3.87 11.07
N ILE A 75 -6.56 -4.42 11.15
CA ILE A 75 -5.98 -5.24 10.08
C ILE A 75 -6.68 -6.58 10.04
N VAL A 76 -7.14 -7.02 8.86
CA VAL A 76 -7.80 -8.32 8.69
C VAL A 76 -6.85 -9.48 8.98
N PRO A 77 -7.34 -10.64 9.49
CA PRO A 77 -6.48 -11.75 9.93
C PRO A 77 -5.47 -12.23 8.88
N GLU A 78 -5.87 -12.31 7.62
CA GLU A 78 -4.99 -12.76 6.54
C GLU A 78 -3.79 -11.81 6.35
N LEU A 79 -4.03 -10.49 6.32
CA LEU A 79 -2.96 -9.51 6.20
C LEU A 79 -2.11 -9.46 7.47
N GLN A 80 -2.70 -9.66 8.66
CA GLN A 80 -1.94 -9.79 9.90
C GLN A 80 -0.95 -10.96 9.84
N GLN A 81 -1.33 -12.09 9.25
CA GLN A 81 -0.44 -13.24 9.07
C GLN A 81 0.75 -12.89 8.17
N ARG A 82 0.51 -12.21 7.04
CA ARG A 82 1.60 -11.77 6.16
C ARG A 82 2.54 -10.77 6.84
N ILE A 83 1.99 -9.81 7.58
CA ILE A 83 2.78 -8.86 8.38
C ILE A 83 3.63 -9.59 9.43
N LYS A 84 3.06 -10.56 10.15
CA LYS A 84 3.78 -11.36 11.15
C LYS A 84 4.90 -12.18 10.51
N ARG A 85 4.66 -12.79 9.34
CA ARG A 85 5.70 -13.47 8.56
C ARG A 85 6.84 -12.51 8.23
N THR A 86 6.55 -11.33 7.70
CA THR A 86 7.57 -10.30 7.39
C THR A 86 8.35 -9.88 8.63
N LYS A 87 7.67 -9.62 9.76
CA LYS A 87 8.30 -9.27 11.04
C LYS A 87 9.27 -10.36 11.51
N ASN A 88 8.84 -11.63 11.44
CA ASN A 88 9.68 -12.77 11.80
C ASN A 88 10.89 -12.92 10.87
N LEU A 89 10.71 -12.81 9.56
CA LEU A 89 11.81 -12.88 8.60
C LEU A 89 12.83 -11.76 8.85
N ALA A 90 12.35 -10.54 9.10
CA ALA A 90 13.20 -9.39 9.38
C ALA A 90 14.01 -9.57 10.67
N ALA A 91 13.40 -10.12 11.72
CA ALA A 91 14.06 -10.35 13.01
C ALA A 91 15.21 -11.37 12.93
N ASN A 92 15.12 -12.32 11.99
CA ASN A 92 16.07 -13.42 11.86
C ASN A 92 17.06 -13.25 10.69
N ALA A 93 17.01 -12.13 9.96
CA ALA A 93 17.91 -11.86 8.86
C ALA A 93 19.29 -11.41 9.36
N ILE A 94 20.35 -12.14 8.97
CA ILE A 94 21.73 -12.00 9.47
C ILE A 94 22.28 -10.58 9.30
N ASP A 95 22.03 -9.95 8.16
CA ASP A 95 22.57 -8.61 7.83
C ASP A 95 21.51 -7.49 7.90
N ASN A 96 20.45 -7.68 8.67
CA ASN A 96 19.42 -6.68 8.81
C ASN A 96 19.69 -5.71 9.97
N LYS A 97 20.15 -4.49 9.65
CA LYS A 97 20.35 -3.40 10.62
C LYS A 97 19.11 -3.02 11.44
N TYR A 98 17.92 -3.45 11.02
CA TYR A 98 16.64 -3.17 11.68
C TYR A 98 16.00 -4.41 12.32
N ALA A 99 16.76 -5.51 12.47
CA ALA A 99 16.26 -6.79 13.02
C ALA A 99 15.62 -6.64 14.40
N ALA A 100 16.20 -5.82 15.29
CA ALA A 100 15.65 -5.54 16.62
C ALA A 100 14.24 -4.90 16.58
N ASN A 101 13.91 -4.21 15.48
CA ASN A 101 12.58 -3.63 15.25
C ASN A 101 11.64 -4.57 14.51
N MET A 102 12.05 -5.82 14.24
CA MET A 102 11.32 -6.80 13.44
C MET A 102 10.88 -6.20 12.10
N SER A 103 11.77 -5.47 11.43
CA SER A 103 11.48 -4.75 10.20
C SER A 103 12.69 -4.77 9.27
N PHE A 104 12.49 -4.75 7.96
CA PHE A 104 13.56 -4.49 6.98
C PHE A 104 13.80 -2.99 6.74
N GLU A 105 13.03 -2.14 7.41
CA GLU A 105 13.08 -0.68 7.30
C GLU A 105 13.22 -0.03 8.68
N LYS A 106 13.60 1.26 8.70
CA LYS A 106 13.67 2.04 9.95
C LYS A 106 12.30 2.31 10.62
N TRP A 107 11.21 1.86 10.02
CA TRP A 107 9.84 1.96 10.52
C TRP A 107 9.18 0.57 10.60
N SER A 108 8.13 0.41 11.41
CA SER A 108 7.38 -0.85 11.53
C SER A 108 6.73 -1.27 10.20
N VAL A 109 6.61 -2.59 9.96
CA VAL A 109 5.96 -3.15 8.77
C VAL A 109 4.56 -2.56 8.55
N ASP A 110 3.76 -2.47 9.60
CA ASP A 110 2.38 -1.95 9.60
C ASP A 110 2.28 -0.43 9.42
N ASN A 111 3.39 0.29 9.25
CA ASN A 111 3.41 1.73 9.00
C ASN A 111 3.27 2.12 7.52
N CYS A 112 3.40 1.17 6.61
CA CYS A 112 3.43 1.44 5.17
C CYS A 112 2.04 1.80 4.63
N ALA A 113 1.97 2.60 3.57
CA ALA A 113 0.70 3.02 2.97
C ALA A 113 -0.01 1.84 2.30
N GLU A 114 0.76 0.96 1.69
CA GLU A 114 0.38 -0.29 1.03
C GLU A 114 -0.37 -1.22 1.99
N ILE A 115 0.03 -1.27 3.27
CA ILE A 115 -0.66 -2.07 4.27
C ILE A 115 -2.11 -1.60 4.44
N TYR A 116 -2.35 -0.30 4.57
CA TYR A 116 -3.69 0.20 4.82
C TYR A 116 -4.55 0.28 3.55
N SER A 117 -3.96 0.50 2.37
CA SER A 117 -4.72 0.42 1.11
C SER A 117 -5.20 -1.01 0.89
N SER A 118 -4.31 -1.99 1.04
CA SER A 118 -4.67 -3.41 0.90
C SER A 118 -5.62 -3.85 2.00
N ASN A 119 -5.40 -3.43 3.26
CA ASN A 119 -6.34 -3.75 4.33
C ASN A 119 -7.76 -3.27 4.01
N ASN A 120 -7.89 -2.04 3.53
CA ASN A 120 -9.19 -1.49 3.15
C ASN A 120 -9.81 -2.26 1.98
N ALA A 121 -9.02 -2.71 1.00
CA ALA A 121 -9.51 -3.59 -0.06
C ALA A 121 -10.04 -4.92 0.49
N LEU A 122 -9.23 -5.62 1.30
CA LEU A 122 -9.61 -6.93 1.86
C LEU A 122 -10.85 -6.84 2.77
N ARG A 123 -10.99 -5.75 3.53
CA ARG A 123 -12.21 -5.50 4.32
C ARG A 123 -13.47 -5.35 3.47
N ASN A 124 -13.32 -5.01 2.19
CA ASN A 124 -14.42 -4.90 1.24
C ASN A 124 -14.56 -6.13 0.33
N GLY A 125 -13.91 -7.24 0.68
CA GLY A 125 -14.10 -8.53 -0.01
C GLY A 125 -13.04 -8.84 -1.07
N ALA A 126 -12.06 -7.96 -1.29
CA ALA A 126 -10.92 -8.29 -2.15
C ALA A 126 -10.12 -9.48 -1.60
N SER A 127 -9.39 -10.17 -2.48
CA SER A 127 -8.47 -11.25 -2.13
C SER A 127 -7.02 -10.82 -2.34
N LEU A 128 -6.10 -11.23 -1.47
CA LEU A 128 -4.67 -10.95 -1.65
C LEU A 128 -4.08 -11.56 -2.93
N ASP A 129 -4.75 -12.56 -3.52
CA ASP A 129 -4.32 -13.18 -4.77
C ASP A 129 -4.72 -12.35 -6.01
N ASN A 130 -5.70 -11.45 -5.86
CA ASN A 130 -6.28 -10.66 -6.95
C ASN A 130 -6.28 -9.15 -6.62
N ILE A 131 -5.16 -8.64 -6.08
CA ILE A 131 -4.98 -7.19 -5.89
C ILE A 131 -3.76 -6.67 -6.63
N PHE A 132 -3.90 -5.43 -7.10
CA PHE A 132 -2.81 -4.64 -7.67
C PHE A 132 -2.53 -3.42 -6.79
N ILE A 133 -1.27 -3.12 -6.53
CA ILE A 133 -0.85 -2.07 -5.60
C ILE A 133 0.00 -1.02 -6.34
N ASN A 134 -0.41 0.23 -6.25
CA ASN A 134 0.35 1.38 -6.77
C ASN A 134 0.56 2.39 -5.65
N THR A 135 1.74 3.00 -5.59
CA THR A 135 2.07 3.98 -4.56
C THR A 135 2.81 5.15 -5.18
N LYS A 136 2.45 6.36 -4.77
CA LYS A 136 3.13 7.60 -5.16
C LYS A 136 3.64 8.37 -3.94
N PHE A 137 4.75 9.08 -4.11
CA PHE A 137 5.19 10.06 -3.12
C PHE A 137 4.20 11.22 -3.08
N PHE A 138 3.74 11.59 -1.89
CA PHE A 138 2.76 12.68 -1.76
C PHE A 138 3.31 14.02 -2.25
N LYS A 139 4.61 14.28 -1.99
CA LYS A 139 5.26 15.55 -2.35
C LYS A 139 5.40 15.69 -3.87
N THR A 140 6.02 14.71 -4.54
CA THR A 140 6.41 14.79 -5.95
C THR A 140 5.39 14.18 -6.91
N VAL A 141 4.45 13.35 -6.43
CA VAL A 141 3.47 12.62 -7.26
C VAL A 141 4.11 11.58 -8.19
N GLU A 142 5.39 11.31 -8.00
CA GLU A 142 6.13 10.26 -8.71
C GLU A 142 5.85 8.90 -8.10
N TYR A 143 6.03 7.85 -8.91
CA TYR A 143 5.99 6.47 -8.46
C TYR A 143 6.95 6.24 -7.29
N ALA A 144 6.46 5.55 -6.27
CA ALA A 144 7.21 5.19 -5.09
C ALA A 144 7.29 3.67 -4.99
N GLU A 145 8.47 3.13 -5.31
CA GLU A 145 8.74 1.70 -5.24
C GLU A 145 8.38 1.14 -3.85
N PRO A 146 7.80 -0.08 -3.79
CA PRO A 146 7.51 -0.75 -2.53
C PRO A 146 8.80 -0.93 -1.73
N CYS A 147 8.77 -0.53 -0.45
CA CYS A 147 9.90 -0.75 0.45
C CYS A 147 10.09 -2.25 0.75
N LYS A 148 11.21 -2.63 1.38
CA LYS A 148 11.52 -4.06 1.54
C LYS A 148 10.47 -4.79 2.38
N ASN A 149 9.88 -4.12 3.36
CA ASN A 149 8.74 -4.66 4.13
C ASN A 149 7.54 -4.99 3.23
N CYS A 150 7.17 -4.09 2.31
CA CYS A 150 6.04 -4.28 1.41
C CYS A 150 6.33 -5.37 0.37
N GLN A 151 7.55 -5.37 -0.21
CA GLN A 151 7.98 -6.41 -1.15
C GLN A 151 7.82 -7.82 -0.55
N VAL A 152 8.22 -8.02 0.71
CA VAL A 152 8.11 -9.33 1.39
C VAL A 152 6.67 -9.64 1.80
N THR A 153 5.93 -8.63 2.28
CA THR A 153 4.53 -8.81 2.72
C THR A 153 3.62 -9.18 1.55
N PHE A 154 3.91 -8.67 0.36
CA PHE A 154 3.09 -8.79 -0.84
C PHE A 154 3.82 -9.51 -1.98
N GLU A 155 4.73 -10.45 -1.67
CA GLU A 155 5.63 -11.10 -2.65
C GLU A 155 4.92 -11.85 -3.81
N LYS A 156 3.60 -12.06 -3.71
CA LYS A 156 2.74 -12.71 -4.72
C LYS A 156 1.64 -11.80 -5.27
N CYS A 157 1.62 -10.53 -4.87
CA CYS A 157 0.67 -9.56 -5.36
C CYS A 157 1.30 -8.76 -6.50
N PHE A 158 0.46 -8.05 -7.26
CA PHE A 158 0.92 -7.24 -8.38
C PHE A 158 1.24 -5.81 -7.91
N PHE A 159 2.29 -5.23 -8.49
CA PHE A 159 2.68 -3.86 -8.26
C PHE A 159 2.74 -3.10 -9.57
N ALA A 160 2.47 -1.78 -9.51
CA ALA A 160 2.81 -0.89 -10.60
C ALA A 160 4.31 -0.91 -10.87
N GLU A 161 4.64 -0.78 -12.16
CA GLU A 161 6.00 -0.67 -12.66
C GLU A 161 6.35 0.82 -12.87
N LYS A 162 7.61 1.11 -13.17
CA LYS A 162 8.12 2.49 -13.29
C LYS A 162 7.82 3.12 -14.65
#